data_AF-A0AAE3SHS4-F1
#
_entry.id   AF-A0AAE3SHS4-F1
#
_cell.length_a   1.000
_cell.length_b   1.000
_cell.length_c   1.000
_cell.angle_alpha   90.00
_cell.angle_beta   90.00
_cell.angle_gamma   90.00
#
_symmetry.space_group_name_H-M   'P 1'
#
loop_
_entity.id
_entity.type
_entity.pdbx_description
1 polymer ?
#
loop_
_entity_poly.entity_id
_entity_poly.type
_entity_poly.pdbx_seq_one_letter_code
_entity_poly.pdbx_strand_id
1 'polypeptide(L)'
;MAGKKKEKEFVGSGDESFRKISARDFLSGRIFTREVVVKQLPFFLFLIVLAFIYISNHFKVEKLLKEAAVLNKEIQELRIEAITTSSDLMYISKQSVILQKVNDAGVSLEELTEPPRRIIVRKEK
;
A
#
# COMPACT_ATOMS: atom_id res chain seq x y z
N MET A 1 -52.62 4.36 68.27
CA MET A 1 -51.26 3.92 67.93
C MET A 1 -51.38 3.16 66.60
N ALA A 2 -50.98 3.78 65.49
CA ALA A 2 -49.67 3.61 64.84
C ALA A 2 -49.59 2.26 64.09
N GLY A 3 -49.28 2.17 62.80
CA GLY A 3 -48.61 3.15 61.96
C GLY A 3 -48.87 2.94 60.46
N LYS A 4 -48.64 4.04 59.74
CA LYS A 4 -48.62 4.19 58.29
C LYS A 4 -47.60 3.24 57.64
N LYS A 5 -48.03 2.49 56.61
CA LYS A 5 -47.12 1.92 55.62
C LYS A 5 -46.84 3.00 54.57
N LYS A 6 -45.62 3.55 54.58
CA LYS A 6 -45.13 4.49 53.58
C LYS A 6 -44.69 3.69 52.34
N GLU A 7 -45.39 3.85 51.23
CA GLU A 7 -44.77 3.66 49.91
C GLU A 7 -43.86 4.86 49.67
N LYS A 8 -42.56 4.60 49.48
CA LYS A 8 -41.64 5.59 48.93
C LYS A 8 -41.64 5.38 47.43
N GLU A 9 -42.15 6.36 46.72
CA GLU A 9 -42.05 6.48 45.27
C GLU A 9 -40.59 6.34 44.85
N PHE A 10 -40.33 5.36 43.99
CA PHE A 10 -39.05 5.26 43.29
C PHE A 10 -39.07 6.36 42.23
N VAL A 11 -38.28 7.41 42.45
CA VAL A 11 -37.96 8.43 41.45
C VAL A 11 -37.19 7.73 40.34
N GLY A 12 -37.92 7.26 39.33
CA GLY A 12 -37.37 6.82 38.07
C GLY A 12 -36.96 8.03 37.27
N SER A 13 -35.81 8.61 37.59
CA SER A 13 -35.07 9.52 36.69
C SER A 13 -34.48 8.69 35.55
N GLY A 14 -35.36 8.17 34.69
CA GLY A 14 -34.98 7.63 33.40
C GLY A 14 -35.25 8.70 32.36
N ASP A 15 -34.22 9.12 31.63
CA ASP A 15 -34.29 10.06 30.51
C ASP A 15 -35.41 9.67 29.52
N GLU A 16 -36.59 10.25 29.69
CA GLU A 16 -37.74 10.15 28.77
C GLU A 16 -37.52 10.94 27.45
N SER A 17 -36.32 11.47 27.23
CA SER A 17 -35.99 12.36 26.10
C SER A 17 -35.77 11.62 24.77
N PHE A 18 -35.66 10.29 24.78
CA PHE A 18 -35.45 9.46 23.58
C PHE A 18 -36.74 8.78 23.05
N ARG A 19 -37.94 9.25 23.42
CA ARG A 19 -39.20 8.68 22.92
C ARG A 19 -39.38 8.93 21.40
N LYS A 20 -39.05 7.90 20.61
CA LYS A 20 -39.36 7.63 19.19
C LYS A 20 -38.97 8.75 18.20
N ILE A 21 -37.72 8.69 17.72
CA ILE A 21 -37.35 9.36 16.46
C ILE A 21 -37.99 8.56 15.32
N SER A 22 -39.04 9.11 14.71
CA SER A 22 -39.69 8.53 13.52
C SER A 22 -39.01 9.05 12.25
N ALA A 23 -38.86 8.21 11.23
CA ALA A 23 -38.29 8.61 9.93
C ALA A 23 -39.07 9.76 9.26
N ARG A 24 -40.38 9.86 9.53
CA ARG A 24 -41.24 10.97 9.08
C ARG A 24 -40.89 12.29 9.76
N ASP A 25 -40.43 12.26 11.01
CA ASP A 25 -40.00 13.45 11.74
C ASP A 25 -38.63 13.94 11.29
N PHE A 26 -37.75 13.00 10.90
CA PHE A 26 -36.47 13.31 10.25
C PHE A 26 -36.69 13.99 8.90
N LEU A 27 -37.54 13.42 8.03
CA LEU A 27 -37.83 13.99 6.71
C LEU A 27 -38.59 15.32 6.78
N SER A 28 -39.44 15.51 7.79
CA SER A 28 -40.22 16.76 7.96
C SER A 28 -39.48 17.85 8.74
N GLY A 29 -38.21 17.65 9.10
CA GLY A 29 -37.37 18.68 9.75
C GLY A 29 -37.75 19.05 11.19
N ARG A 30 -38.79 18.43 11.75
CA ARG A 30 -39.23 18.64 13.15
C ARG A 30 -38.23 18.19 14.20
N ILE A 31 -37.20 17.44 13.80
CA ILE A 31 -36.09 17.06 14.68
C ILE A 31 -35.19 18.25 15.04
N PHE A 32 -35.03 19.24 14.15
CA PHE A 32 -34.11 20.36 14.35
C PHE A 32 -34.63 21.39 15.35
N THR A 33 -35.94 21.40 15.61
CA THR A 33 -36.60 22.27 16.58
C THR A 33 -36.64 21.69 17.99
N ARG A 34 -36.19 20.45 18.20
CA ARG A 34 -36.13 19.84 19.54
C ARG A 34 -34.95 20.42 20.31
N GLU A 35 -35.20 20.92 21.52
CA GLU A 35 -34.19 21.56 22.39
C GLU A 35 -32.93 20.69 22.61
N VAL A 36 -33.11 19.37 22.69
CA VAL A 36 -32.01 18.40 22.85
C VAL A 36 -31.08 18.40 21.63
N VAL A 37 -31.62 18.50 20.41
CA VAL A 37 -30.85 18.50 19.16
C VAL A 37 -30.15 19.83 18.96
N VAL A 38 -30.83 20.94 19.26
CA VAL A 38 -30.24 22.29 19.19
C VAL A 38 -29.07 22.43 20.15
N LYS A 39 -29.16 21.87 21.36
CA LYS A 39 -28.06 21.88 22.34
C LYS A 39 -26.83 21.08 21.88
N GLN A 40 -27.03 20.03 21.09
CA GLN A 40 -25.96 19.15 20.59
C GLN A 40 -25.45 19.52 19.19
N LEU A 41 -26.03 20.53 18.57
CA LEU A 41 -25.65 21.05 17.25
C LEU A 41 -24.15 21.42 17.13
N PRO A 42 -23.49 22.08 18.12
CA PRO A 42 -22.04 22.32 18.03
C PRO A 42 -21.20 21.03 18.02
N PHE A 43 -21.67 19.97 18.68
CA PHE A 43 -21.00 18.66 18.65
C PHE A 43 -21.13 17.98 17.28
N PHE A 44 -22.29 18.08 16.62
CA PHE A 44 -22.44 17.61 15.23
C PHE A 44 -21.54 18.38 14.27
N LEU A 45 -21.42 19.70 14.44
CA LEU A 45 -20.53 20.51 13.63
C LEU A 45 -19.06 20.09 13.82
N PHE A 46 -18.66 19.79 15.06
CA PHE A 46 -17.34 19.22 15.34
C PHE A 46 -17.11 17.88 14.61
N LEU A 47 -18.09 16.98 14.61
CA LEU A 47 -17.99 15.70 13.87
C LEU A 47 -17.88 15.91 12.35
N ILE A 48 -18.61 16.89 11.80
CA ILE A 48 -18.54 17.24 10.38
C ILE A 48 -17.13 17.74 10.02
N VAL A 49 -16.54 18.60 10.85
CA VAL A 49 -15.15 19.05 10.67
C VAL A 49 -14.18 17.87 10.70
N LEU A 50 -14.36 16.94 11.65
CA LEU A 50 -13.54 15.74 11.73
C LEU A 50 -13.70 14.84 10.49
N ALA A 51 -14.92 14.72 9.97
CA ALA A 51 -15.20 14.00 8.73
C ALA A 51 -14.50 14.64 7.53
N PHE A 52 -14.49 15.98 7.42
CA PHE A 52 -13.73 16.66 6.36
C PHE A 52 -12.23 16.41 6.46
N ILE A 53 -11.67 16.43 7.68
CA ILE A 53 -10.26 16.10 7.91
C ILE A 53 -9.98 14.63 7.49
N TYR A 54 -10.87 13.71 7.85
CA TYR A 54 -10.76 12.30 7.49
C TYR A 54 -10.78 12.09 5.98
N ILE A 55 -11.77 12.67 5.27
CA ILE A 55 -11.89 12.58 3.81
C ILE A 55 -10.63 13.16 3.14
N SER A 56 -10.15 14.30 3.64
CA SER A 56 -8.93 14.92 3.11
C SER A 56 -7.69 14.04 3.29
N ASN A 57 -7.58 13.34 4.42
CA ASN A 57 -6.49 12.39 4.66
C ASN A 57 -6.63 11.14 3.78
N HIS A 58 -7.84 10.62 3.63
CA HIS A 58 -8.13 9.45 2.79
C HIS A 58 -7.61 9.64 1.36
N PHE A 59 -7.92 10.78 0.72
CA PHE A 59 -7.42 11.06 -0.64
C PHE A 59 -5.88 11.14 -0.73
N LYS A 60 -5.18 11.56 0.33
CA LYS A 60 -3.72 11.57 0.34
C LYS A 60 -3.16 10.16 0.40
N VAL A 61 -3.75 9.30 1.24
CA VAL A 61 -3.36 7.89 1.35
C VAL A 61 -3.58 7.17 0.03
N GLU A 62 -4.72 7.38 -0.64
CA GLU A 62 -4.98 6.78 -1.95
C GLU A 62 -3.93 7.15 -3.00
N LYS A 63 -3.48 8.42 -3.02
CA LYS A 63 -2.42 8.87 -3.93
C LYS A 63 -1.09 8.19 -3.61
N LEU A 64 -0.71 8.15 -2.33
CA LEU A 64 0.52 7.51 -1.87
C LEU A 64 0.53 6.01 -2.19
N LEU A 65 -0.60 5.32 -2.02
CA LEU A 65 -0.72 3.90 -2.36
C LEU A 65 -0.53 3.65 -3.86
N LYS A 66 -1.09 4.51 -4.71
CA LYS A 66 -0.90 4.42 -6.18
C LYS A 66 0.55 4.67 -6.56
N GLU A 67 1.17 5.71 -6.01
CA GLU A 67 2.57 6.04 -6.25
C GLU A 67 3.50 4.91 -5.81
N ALA A 68 3.28 4.36 -4.61
CA ALA A 68 4.04 3.21 -4.12
C ALA A 68 3.88 1.99 -5.02
N ALA A 69 2.68 1.74 -5.57
CA ALA A 69 2.47 0.63 -6.50
C ALA A 69 3.25 0.83 -7.81
N VAL A 70 3.26 2.05 -8.36
CA VAL A 70 4.03 2.39 -9.56
C VAL A 70 5.53 2.23 -9.31
N LEU A 71 6.02 2.77 -8.19
CA LEU A 71 7.44 2.70 -7.84
C LEU A 71 7.92 1.25 -7.64
N ASN A 72 7.11 0.41 -6.98
CA ASN A 72 7.42 -1.01 -6.84
C ASN A 72 7.48 -1.74 -8.19
N LYS A 73 6.59 -1.38 -9.11
CA LYS A 73 6.60 -1.93 -10.47
C LYS A 73 7.87 -1.52 -11.22
N GLU A 74 8.25 -0.26 -11.15
CA GLU A 74 9.48 0.26 -11.77
C GLU A 74 10.73 -0.44 -11.23
N ILE A 75 10.83 -0.67 -9.91
CA ILE A 75 11.91 -1.44 -9.30
C ILE A 75 11.98 -2.87 -9.85
N GLN A 76 10.83 -3.52 -10.04
CA GLN A 76 10.78 -4.86 -10.61
C GLN A 76 11.21 -4.88 -12.08
N GLU A 77 10.75 -3.92 -12.86
CA GLU A 77 11.13 -3.78 -14.28
C GLU A 77 12.64 -3.57 -14.43
N LEU A 78 13.22 -2.63 -13.68
CA LEU A 78 14.67 -2.38 -13.66
C LEU A 78 15.46 -3.63 -13.26
N ARG A 79 14.96 -4.41 -12.29
CA ARG A 79 15.60 -5.67 -11.89
C ARG A 79 15.58 -6.69 -13.03
N ILE A 80 14.45 -6.84 -13.72
CA ILE A 80 14.32 -7.75 -14.86
C ILE A 80 15.25 -7.31 -15.99
N GLU A 81 15.32 -6.02 -16.28
CA GLU A 81 16.20 -5.45 -17.30
C GLU A 81 17.67 -5.71 -16.98
N ALA A 82 18.10 -5.49 -15.74
CA ALA A 82 19.47 -5.75 -15.30
C ALA A 82 19.84 -7.24 -15.44
N ILE A 83 18.93 -8.15 -15.05
CA ILE A 83 19.13 -9.60 -15.18
C ILE A 83 19.22 -10.00 -16.65
N THR A 84 18.31 -9.48 -17.48
CA THR A 84 18.25 -9.80 -18.92
C THR A 84 19.52 -9.31 -19.62
N THR A 85 19.88 -8.05 -19.42
CA THR A 85 21.10 -7.45 -19.98
C THR A 85 22.36 -8.22 -19.56
N SER A 86 22.46 -8.61 -18.28
CA SER A 86 23.58 -9.41 -17.79
C SER A 86 23.60 -10.81 -18.41
N SER A 87 22.42 -11.40 -18.63
CA SER A 87 22.27 -12.72 -19.26
C SER A 87 22.66 -12.68 -20.74
N ASP A 88 22.28 -11.63 -21.45
CA ASP A 88 22.67 -11.40 -22.85
C ASP A 88 24.18 -11.23 -22.97
N LEU A 89 24.79 -10.44 -22.08
CA LEU A 89 26.24 -10.30 -21.96
C LEU A 89 26.92 -11.65 -21.72
N MET A 90 26.41 -12.45 -20.78
CA MET A 90 26.94 -13.77 -20.48
C MET A 90 26.83 -14.71 -21.70
N TYR A 91 25.72 -14.64 -22.44
CA TYR A 91 25.52 -15.44 -23.65
C TYR A 91 26.52 -15.08 -24.74
N ILE A 92 26.70 -13.78 -25.04
CA ILE A 92 27.67 -13.36 -26.06
C ILE A 92 29.13 -13.58 -25.65
N SER A 93 29.42 -13.57 -24.34
CA SER A 93 30.75 -13.87 -23.79
C SER A 93 31.06 -15.37 -23.73
N LYS A 94 30.09 -16.25 -24.02
CA LYS A 94 30.30 -17.71 -24.00
C LYS A 94 31.29 -18.12 -25.10
N GLN A 95 32.31 -18.89 -24.74
CA GLN A 95 33.37 -19.35 -25.67
C GLN A 95 32.80 -19.98 -26.94
N SER A 96 31.79 -20.84 -26.82
CA SER A 96 31.12 -21.47 -27.97
C SER A 96 30.46 -20.46 -28.92
N VAL A 97 29.88 -19.37 -28.38
CA VAL A 97 29.21 -18.32 -29.15
C VAL A 97 30.23 -17.40 -29.82
N ILE A 98 31.32 -17.08 -29.10
CA ILE A 98 32.45 -16.34 -29.65
C ILE A 98 33.06 -17.13 -30.82
N LEU A 99 33.30 -18.43 -30.65
CA LEU A 99 33.86 -19.29 -31.68
C LEU A 99 32.97 -19.33 -32.94
N GLN A 100 31.65 -19.46 -32.77
CA GLN A 100 30.70 -19.35 -33.88
C GLN A 100 30.80 -17.99 -34.58
N LYS A 101 30.72 -16.87 -33.83
CA LYS A 101 30.82 -15.52 -34.39
C LYS A 101 32.13 -15.27 -35.15
N VAL A 102 33.23 -15.85 -34.67
CA VAL A 102 34.56 -15.72 -35.26
C VAL A 102 34.69 -16.55 -36.54
N ASN A 103 34.15 -17.77 -36.56
CA ASN A 103 34.06 -18.61 -37.76
C ASN A 103 33.17 -17.96 -38.82
N ASP A 104 32.02 -17.40 -38.42
CA ASP A 104 31.12 -16.63 -39.31
C ASP A 104 31.82 -15.38 -39.89
N ALA A 105 32.75 -14.78 -39.14
CA ALA A 105 33.57 -13.65 -39.58
C ALA A 105 34.75 -14.06 -40.49
N GLY A 106 34.88 -15.35 -40.83
CA GLY A 106 35.92 -15.85 -41.74
C GLY A 106 37.30 -16.02 -41.11
N VAL A 107 37.42 -15.92 -39.78
CA VAL A 107 38.66 -16.17 -39.06
C VAL A 107 38.63 -17.61 -38.56
N SER A 108 39.47 -18.48 -39.14
CA SER A 108 39.58 -19.89 -38.73
C SER A 108 40.34 -20.01 -37.41
N LEU A 109 39.62 -19.91 -36.30
CA LEU A 109 40.13 -20.11 -34.93
C LEU A 109 39.68 -21.48 -34.44
N GLU A 110 40.64 -22.35 -34.11
CA GLU A 110 40.38 -23.69 -33.56
C GLU A 110 40.45 -23.66 -32.03
N GLU A 111 39.53 -24.37 -31.37
CA GLU A 111 39.51 -24.48 -29.92
C GLU A 111 40.67 -25.36 -29.44
N LEU A 112 41.49 -24.86 -28.51
CA LEU A 112 42.55 -25.67 -27.89
C LEU A 112 41.91 -26.83 -27.11
N THR A 113 41.93 -28.02 -27.68
CA THR A 113 41.45 -29.25 -27.03
C THR A 113 42.49 -29.79 -26.04
N GLU A 114 43.75 -29.39 -26.19
CA GLU A 114 44.86 -29.77 -25.32
C GLU A 114 45.33 -28.60 -24.45
N PRO A 115 45.67 -28.83 -23.16
CA PRO A 115 46.16 -27.78 -22.28
C PRO A 115 47.51 -27.21 -22.77
N PRO A 116 47.75 -25.90 -22.61
CA PRO A 116 48.95 -25.24 -23.12
C PRO A 116 50.23 -25.76 -22.44
N ARG A 117 51.24 -26.10 -23.25
CA ARG A 117 52.52 -26.61 -22.76
C ARG A 117 53.42 -25.46 -22.30
N ARG A 118 53.99 -25.60 -21.10
CA ARG A 118 54.96 -24.63 -20.56
C ARG A 118 56.29 -24.75 -21.30
N ILE A 119 56.67 -23.71 -22.05
CA ILE A 119 57.99 -23.62 -22.69
C ILE A 119 59.00 -23.21 -21.61
N ILE A 120 59.90 -24.11 -21.23
CA ILE A 120 61.00 -23.81 -20.31
C ILE A 120 62.18 -23.36 -21.15
N VAL A 121 62.43 -22.06 -21.21
CA VAL A 121 63.60 -21.51 -21.90
C VAL A 121 64.82 -21.68 -21.00
N ARG A 122 65.69 -22.65 -21.31
CA ARG A 122 67.05 -22.66 -20.74
C ARG A 122 67.83 -21.53 -21.39
N LYS A 123 68.18 -20.51 -20.60
CA LYS A 123 69.23 -19.56 -21.00
C LYS A 123 70.56 -20.31 -21.00
N GLU A 124 71.15 -20.49 -22.18
CA GLU A 124 72.56 -20.85 -22.28
C GLU A 124 73.41 -19.67 -21.78
N LYS A 125 74.48 -20.01 -21.05
CA LYS A 125 75.38 -19.08 -20.36
C LYS A 125 76.30 -18.38 -21.35
#